data_AF-A0A9D8GS57-F1
#
_entry.id   AF-A0A9D8GS57-F1
#
_cell.length_a   1.000
_cell.length_b   1.000
_cell.length_c   1.000
_cell.angle_alpha   90.00
_cell.angle_beta   90.00
_cell.angle_gamma   90.00
#
_symmetry.space_group_name_H-M   'P 1'
#
loop_
_entity.id
_entity.type
_entity.pdbx_description
1 polymer ?
#
loop_
_entity_poly.entity_id
_entity_poly.type
_entity_poly.pdbx_seq_one_letter_code
_entity_poly.pdbx_strand_id
1 'polypeptide(L)'
;MPRAPVPRLVDWDDAYANVTHIPGAERFPPAWSAAATAFRERLGASGRARLDLGYGAAPRQRLDLFLPATEPIGLIVFVHGGYWRAFDRSSWSHLAAGATERGWAVAMPSYTLCPEA
;
A
#
# COMPACT_ATOMS: atom_id res chain seq x y z
N MET A 1 -11.02 25.99 -31.73
CA MET A 1 -10.30 24.73 -31.99
C MET A 1 -11.30 23.58 -31.81
N PRO A 2 -11.62 22.78 -32.84
CA PRO A 2 -12.47 21.60 -32.65
C PRO A 2 -11.71 20.56 -31.83
N ARG A 3 -12.39 19.98 -30.84
CA ARG A 3 -11.82 18.93 -29.97
C ARG A 3 -11.67 17.65 -30.80
N ALA A 4 -10.49 17.02 -30.75
CA ALA A 4 -10.29 15.73 -31.39
C ALA A 4 -11.29 14.70 -30.81
N PRO A 5 -11.85 13.80 -31.64
CA PRO A 5 -12.77 12.78 -31.15
C PRO A 5 -12.05 11.85 -30.17
N VAL A 6 -12.69 11.57 -29.04
CA VAL A 6 -12.19 10.60 -28.06
C VAL A 6 -12.32 9.20 -28.68
N PRO A 7 -11.25 8.39 -28.71
CA PRO A 7 -11.33 7.02 -29.20
C PRO A 7 -12.40 6.24 -28.44
N ARG A 8 -13.22 5.46 -29.16
CA ARG A 8 -14.19 4.58 -28.52
C ARG A 8 -13.46 3.40 -27.89
N LEU A 9 -13.63 3.23 -26.59
CA LEU A 9 -13.20 2.03 -25.86
C LEU A 9 -14.05 0.83 -26.30
N VAL A 10 -13.39 -0.23 -26.73
CA VAL A 10 -14.03 -1.46 -27.26
C VAL A 10 -13.64 -2.72 -26.48
N ASP A 11 -12.52 -2.69 -25.77
CA ASP A 11 -12.04 -3.76 -24.90
C ASP A 11 -11.89 -3.19 -23.48
N TRP A 12 -12.75 -3.61 -22.57
CA TRP A 12 -12.74 -3.15 -21.18
C TRP A 12 -11.78 -3.95 -20.30
N ASP A 13 -11.39 -5.15 -20.71
CA ASP A 13 -10.40 -5.93 -19.96
C ASP A 13 -9.02 -5.28 -20.15
N ASP A 14 -8.66 -4.95 -21.39
CA ASP A 14 -7.41 -4.25 -21.69
C ASP A 14 -7.38 -2.84 -21.10
N ALA A 15 -8.51 -2.12 -21.13
CA ALA A 15 -8.62 -0.77 -20.58
C ALA A 15 -8.25 -0.66 -19.10
N TYR A 16 -8.46 -1.73 -18.34
CA TYR A 16 -8.19 -1.80 -16.91
C TYR A 16 -6.96 -2.67 -16.59
N ALA A 17 -6.29 -3.23 -17.61
CA ALA A 17 -5.08 -4.03 -17.45
C ALA A 17 -3.84 -3.14 -17.19
N ASN A 18 -3.75 -2.50 -16.01
CA ASN A 18 -2.63 -1.60 -15.67
C ASN A 18 -1.23 -2.23 -15.91
N VAL A 19 -1.09 -3.53 -15.68
CA VAL A 19 0.17 -4.27 -15.80
C VAL A 19 0.62 -4.37 -17.27
N THR A 20 -0.29 -4.59 -18.21
CA THR A 20 0.05 -4.78 -19.63
C THR A 20 0.56 -3.49 -20.27
N HIS A 21 0.13 -2.33 -19.75
CA HIS A 21 0.50 -1.00 -20.25
C HIS A 21 1.74 -0.40 -19.56
N ILE A 22 2.44 -1.16 -18.72
CA ILE A 22 3.67 -0.70 -18.04
C ILE A 22 4.84 -1.63 -18.41
N PRO A 23 5.86 -1.15 -19.14
CA PRO A 23 7.03 -1.96 -19.47
C PRO A 23 7.74 -2.50 -18.22
N GLY A 24 7.86 -3.83 -18.16
CA GLY A 24 8.51 -4.58 -17.07
C GLY A 24 7.76 -4.50 -15.74
N ALA A 25 6.43 -4.43 -15.76
CA ALA A 25 5.59 -4.28 -14.58
C ALA A 25 5.76 -5.40 -13.54
N GLU A 26 6.15 -6.59 -13.98
CA GLU A 26 6.38 -7.77 -13.14
C GLU A 26 7.49 -7.56 -12.09
N ARG A 27 8.40 -6.59 -12.31
CA ARG A 27 9.46 -6.28 -11.34
C ARG A 27 8.96 -5.61 -10.07
N PHE A 28 7.78 -4.99 -10.12
CA PHE A 28 7.30 -4.13 -9.05
C PHE A 28 6.90 -4.89 -7.78
N PRO A 29 6.05 -5.95 -7.82
CA PRO A 29 5.65 -6.65 -6.59
C PRO A 29 6.82 -7.22 -5.78
N PRO A 30 7.83 -7.90 -6.37
CA PRO A 30 9.01 -8.34 -5.63
C PRO A 30 9.79 -7.19 -5.02
N ALA A 31 9.99 -6.09 -5.77
CA ALA A 31 10.71 -4.92 -5.30
C ALA A 31 9.99 -4.22 -4.13
N TRP A 32 8.66 -4.10 -4.20
CA TRP A 32 7.84 -3.53 -3.14
C TRP A 32 7.92 -4.35 -1.84
N SER A 33 7.78 -5.67 -1.95
CA SER A 33 7.89 -6.58 -0.80
C SER A 33 9.25 -6.50 -0.14
N ALA A 34 10.34 -6.53 -0.93
CA ALA A 34 11.71 -6.40 -0.42
C ALA A 34 11.93 -5.07 0.31
N ALA A 35 11.53 -3.94 -0.32
CA ALA A 35 11.67 -2.62 0.28
C ALA A 35 10.84 -2.48 1.57
N ALA A 36 9.61 -3.01 1.59
CA ALA A 36 8.74 -2.98 2.75
C ALA A 36 9.30 -3.81 3.91
N THR A 37 9.85 -5.00 3.64
CA THR A 37 10.54 -5.83 4.65
C THR A 37 11.72 -5.08 5.27
N ALA A 38 12.62 -4.54 4.44
CA ALA A 38 13.76 -3.76 4.92
C ALA A 38 13.33 -2.54 5.76
N PHE A 39 12.23 -1.88 5.39
CA PHE A 39 11.66 -0.78 6.16
C PHE A 39 11.15 -1.23 7.54
N ARG A 40 10.38 -2.33 7.60
CA ARG A 40 9.86 -2.87 8.87
C ARG A 40 10.98 -3.29 9.80
N GLU A 41 12.02 -3.96 9.30
CA GLU A 41 13.18 -4.37 10.08
C GLU A 41 13.90 -3.16 10.68
N ARG A 42 14.17 -2.14 9.86
CA ARG A 42 14.84 -0.91 10.31
C ARG A 42 14.05 -0.18 11.40
N LEU A 43 12.75 0.00 11.21
CA LEU A 43 11.91 0.70 12.19
C LEU A 43 11.70 -0.15 13.44
N GLY A 44 11.54 -1.46 13.28
CA GLY A 44 11.42 -2.45 14.35
C GLY A 44 12.64 -2.46 15.27
N ALA A 45 13.86 -2.40 14.70
CA ALA A 45 15.10 -2.29 15.48
C ALA A 45 15.16 -1.04 16.38
N SER A 46 14.38 0.00 16.06
CA SER A 46 14.25 1.22 16.87
C SER A 46 12.96 1.30 17.69
N GLY A 47 12.17 0.21 17.77
CA GLY A 47 10.89 0.18 18.50
C GLY A 47 9.77 1.02 17.87
N ARG A 48 9.94 1.45 16.62
CA ARG A 48 9.03 2.37 15.91
C ARG A 48 8.12 1.68 14.89
N ALA A 49 8.11 0.36 14.84
CA ALA A 49 7.16 -0.42 14.06
C ALA A 49 6.30 -1.27 15.01
N ARG A 50 4.99 -1.04 15.02
CA ARG A 50 4.00 -1.88 15.69
C ARG A 50 3.23 -2.65 14.62
N LEU A 51 3.53 -3.93 14.47
CA LEU A 51 3.02 -4.75 13.38
C LEU A 51 1.82 -5.57 13.82
N ASP A 52 0.98 -5.95 12.86
CA ASP A 52 -0.14 -6.90 13.03
C ASP A 52 -1.18 -6.51 14.10
N LEU A 53 -1.48 -5.21 14.21
CA LEU A 53 -2.51 -4.72 15.12
C LEU A 53 -3.91 -5.05 14.60
N GLY A 54 -4.73 -5.72 15.40
CA GLY A 54 -6.13 -6.02 15.08
C GLY A 54 -7.02 -4.79 15.16
N TYR A 55 -7.84 -4.56 14.12
CA TYR A 55 -8.90 -3.54 14.13
C TYR A 55 -10.30 -4.11 13.94
N GLY A 56 -10.42 -5.42 13.74
CA GLY A 56 -11.69 -6.12 13.61
C GLY A 56 -11.54 -7.64 13.69
N ALA A 57 -12.67 -8.33 13.65
CA ALA A 57 -12.75 -9.78 13.88
C ALA A 57 -12.20 -10.61 12.72
N ALA A 58 -12.28 -10.13 11.47
CA ALA A 58 -11.84 -10.90 10.32
C ALA A 58 -10.31 -11.06 10.31
N PRO A 59 -9.75 -12.18 9.78
CA PRO A 59 -8.31 -12.43 9.81
C PRO A 59 -7.46 -11.34 9.16
N ARG A 60 -7.98 -10.71 8.09
CA ARG A 60 -7.29 -9.65 7.34
C ARG A 60 -7.50 -8.25 7.91
N GLN A 61 -8.35 -8.09 8.92
CA GLN A 61 -8.56 -6.80 9.62
C GLN A 61 -7.40 -6.54 10.60
N ARG A 62 -6.22 -6.32 10.00
CA ARG A 62 -4.94 -6.09 10.65
C ARG A 62 -4.28 -4.87 10.04
N LEU A 63 -3.54 -4.10 10.82
CA LEU A 63 -2.76 -2.95 10.35
C LEU A 63 -1.35 -2.96 10.94
N ASP A 64 -0.41 -2.38 10.21
CA ASP A 64 0.90 -2.01 10.73
C ASP A 64 0.90 -0.50 11.02
N LEU A 65 1.47 -0.10 12.16
CA LEU A 65 1.63 1.29 12.57
C LEU A 65 3.11 1.64 12.70
N PHE A 66 3.53 2.64 11.92
CA PHE A 66 4.91 3.15 11.93
C PHE A 66 4.95 4.51 12.61
N LEU A 67 5.90 4.69 13.52
CA LEU A 67 6.03 5.88 14.34
C LEU A 67 7.24 6.75 13.92
N PRO A 68 7.11 8.08 13.99
CA PRO A 68 8.25 8.98 13.89
C PRO A 68 9.17 8.82 15.11
N ALA A 69 10.36 9.41 15.06
CA ALA A 69 11.28 9.42 16.20
C ALA A 69 10.86 10.40 17.32
N THR A 70 9.93 11.31 17.02
CA THR A 70 9.37 12.31 17.93
C THR A 70 7.95 11.93 18.34
N GLU A 71 7.32 12.76 19.17
CA GLU A 71 5.87 12.71 19.33
C GLU A 71 5.19 12.88 17.96
N PRO A 72 4.22 12.03 17.59
CA PRO A 72 3.50 12.18 16.33
C PRO A 72 2.72 13.49 16.27
N ILE A 73 2.91 14.27 15.18
CA ILE A 73 2.13 15.50 14.93
C ILE A 73 0.74 15.21 14.34
N GLY A 74 0.48 13.95 13.98
CA GLY A 74 -0.77 13.47 13.42
C GLY A 74 -0.64 12.05 12.88
N LEU A 75 -1.72 11.56 12.26
CA LEU A 75 -1.81 10.23 11.65
C LEU A 75 -2.10 10.34 10.15
N ILE A 76 -1.32 9.63 9.35
CA ILE A 76 -1.62 9.32 7.95
C ILE A 76 -2.07 7.86 7.88
N VAL A 77 -3.12 7.58 7.11
CA VAL A 77 -3.56 6.22 6.80
C VAL A 77 -3.34 5.97 5.31
N PHE A 78 -2.55 4.96 4.98
CA PHE A 78 -2.32 4.53 3.61
C PHE A 78 -3.09 3.24 3.34
N VAL A 79 -4.04 3.28 2.40
CA VAL A 79 -4.84 2.11 1.98
C VAL A 79 -4.31 1.59 0.66
N HIS A 80 -3.89 0.33 0.63
CA HIS A 80 -3.29 -0.25 -0.56
C HIS A 80 -4.32 -0.53 -1.67
N GLY A 81 -3.84 -0.58 -2.91
CA GLY A 81 -4.62 -1.03 -4.07
C GLY A 81 -4.57 -2.55 -4.27
N GLY A 82 -4.91 -3.01 -5.48
CA GLY A 82 -4.93 -4.45 -5.81
C GLY A 82 -6.28 -4.97 -6.30
N TYR A 83 -7.10 -4.10 -6.91
CA TYR A 83 -8.42 -4.47 -7.44
C TYR A 83 -9.34 -5.14 -6.40
N TRP A 84 -9.16 -4.83 -5.11
CA TRP A 84 -9.82 -5.51 -3.99
C TRP A 84 -9.65 -7.04 -3.96
N ARG A 85 -8.71 -7.58 -4.73
CA ARG A 85 -8.51 -9.03 -4.94
C ARG A 85 -7.09 -9.49 -4.64
N ALA A 86 -6.16 -8.57 -4.41
CA ALA A 86 -4.75 -8.87 -4.24
C ALA A 86 -4.07 -7.99 -3.19
N PHE A 87 -2.88 -8.46 -2.78
CA PHE A 87 -1.96 -7.83 -1.83
C PHE A 87 -2.45 -7.76 -0.38
N ASP A 88 -1.56 -7.30 0.48
CA ASP A 88 -1.82 -6.97 1.88
C ASP A 88 -0.84 -5.86 2.32
N ARG A 89 -0.97 -5.35 3.55
CA ARG A 89 -0.14 -4.29 4.14
C ARG A 89 1.38 -4.51 4.04
N SER A 90 1.85 -5.76 3.93
CA SER A 90 3.27 -6.11 3.97
C SER A 90 4.06 -5.69 2.72
N SER A 91 3.39 -5.30 1.64
CA SER A 91 4.06 -4.85 0.41
C SER A 91 4.35 -3.34 0.38
N TRP A 92 3.83 -2.56 1.34
CA TRP A 92 3.74 -1.10 1.18
C TRP A 92 4.47 -0.30 2.27
N SER A 93 5.01 -0.97 3.29
CA SER A 93 5.58 -0.33 4.50
C SER A 93 6.60 0.77 4.20
N HIS A 94 7.42 0.59 3.16
CA HIS A 94 8.44 1.57 2.76
C HIS A 94 7.88 2.94 2.36
N LEU A 95 6.61 3.01 1.95
CA LEU A 95 5.94 4.27 1.60
C LEU A 95 5.68 5.17 2.83
N ALA A 96 5.82 4.65 4.05
CA ALA A 96 5.74 5.44 5.29
C ALA A 96 6.98 6.32 5.53
N ALA A 97 8.09 6.11 4.81
CA ALA A 97 9.38 6.75 5.11
C ALA A 97 9.29 8.29 5.14
N GLY A 98 8.78 8.90 4.06
CA GLY A 98 8.74 10.36 3.96
C GLY A 98 7.88 11.03 5.03
N ALA A 99 6.77 10.40 5.43
CA ALA A 99 5.86 10.88 6.45
C ALA A 99 6.45 10.73 7.87
N THR A 100 7.03 9.57 8.18
CA THR A 100 7.65 9.30 9.48
C THR A 100 8.90 10.17 9.73
N GLU A 101 9.65 10.51 8.68
CA GLU A 101 10.74 11.50 8.75
C GLU A 101 10.24 12.93 9.06
N ARG A 102 8.97 13.22 8.77
CA ARG A 102 8.33 14.53 8.99
C ARG A 102 7.45 14.58 10.24
N GLY A 103 7.61 13.61 11.14
CA GLY A 103 6.90 13.60 12.42
C GLY A 103 5.50 12.99 12.38
N TRP A 104 5.08 12.36 11.28
CA TRP A 104 3.76 11.71 11.20
C TRP A 104 3.83 10.24 11.59
N ALA A 105 2.84 9.76 12.33
CA ALA A 105 2.56 8.32 12.40
C ALA A 105 1.88 7.86 11.11
N VAL A 106 2.13 6.62 10.70
CA VAL A 106 1.55 6.05 9.47
C VAL A 106 0.94 4.69 9.77
N ALA A 107 -0.37 4.56 9.58
CA ALA A 107 -1.08 3.28 9.66
C ALA A 107 -1.30 2.70 8.26
N MET A 108 -1.07 1.40 8.11
CA MET A 108 -1.25 0.65 6.87
C MET A 108 -2.10 -0.59 7.13
N PRO A 109 -3.44 -0.52 6.95
CA PRO A 109 -4.32 -1.66 7.09
C PRO A 109 -4.26 -2.60 5.87
N SER A 110 -4.43 -3.89 6.15
CA SER A 110 -5.01 -4.84 5.21
C SER A 110 -6.53 -4.84 5.34
N TYR A 111 -7.23 -5.42 4.38
CA TYR A 111 -8.68 -5.60 4.39
C TYR A 111 -9.04 -6.95 3.75
N THR A 112 -10.23 -7.49 4.08
CA THR A 112 -10.77 -8.70 3.42
C THR A 112 -10.90 -8.45 1.93
N LEU A 113 -10.50 -9.43 1.11
CA LEU A 113 -10.51 -9.32 -0.34
C LEU A 113 -11.78 -9.95 -0.89
N CYS A 114 -12.14 -9.60 -2.13
CA CYS A 114 -13.11 -10.35 -2.89
C CYS A 114 -12.52 -11.70 -3.32
N PRO A 115 -13.34 -12.77 -3.36
CA PRO A 115 -14.79 -12.76 -3.16
C PRO A 115 -15.27 -12.92 -1.70
N GLU A 116 -14.37 -12.95 -0.72
CA GLU A 116 -14.72 -13.27 0.68
C GLU A 116 -15.34 -12.11 1.48
N ALA A 117 -15.18 -10.87 1.02
CA ALA A 117 -15.70 -9.66 1.66
C ALA A 117 -17.23 -9.52 1.60
#